data_AF-A0A9D6IBQ7-F1
#
_entry.id   AF-A0A9D6IBQ7-F1
#
_cell.length_a   1.000
_cell.length_b   1.000
_cell.length_c   1.000
_cell.angle_alpha   90.00
_cell.angle_beta   90.00
_cell.angle_gamma   90.00
#
_symmetry.space_group_name_H-M   'P 1'
#
loop_
_entity.id
_entity.type
_entity.pdbx_description
1 polymer ?
#
loop_
_entity_poly.entity_id
_entity_poly.type
_entity_poly.pdbx_seq_one_letter_code
_entity_poly.pdbx_strand_id
1 'polypeptide(L)' 'MVKGIPVNPNLTWDYMITERALNDEKILTWYLSRVLSHGTSKDVKTLPLTLIKKYLPKLTLSKPVFNFWKWYLSYVHPH' A
#
# COMPACT_ATOMS: atom_id res chain seq x y z
N MET A 1 -3.41 -8.61 12.15
CA MET A 1 -4.57 -8.29 11.28
C MET A 1 -4.47 -6.84 10.85
N VAL A 2 -4.62 -6.58 9.56
CA VAL A 2 -4.72 -5.22 9.03
C VAL A 2 -6.21 -4.86 9.06
N LYS A 3 -6.65 -4.09 10.06
CA LYS A 3 -8.06 -3.68 10.19
C LYS A 3 -8.21 -2.23 9.70
N GLY A 4 -9.28 -1.95 8.96
CA GLY A 4 -9.74 -0.59 8.66
C GLY A 4 -9.03 0.12 7.51
N ILE A 5 -8.46 -0.61 6.55
CA ILE A 5 -7.99 0.00 5.29
C ILE A 5 -9.13 -0.03 4.29
N PRO A 6 -9.68 1.13 3.89
CA PRO A 6 -10.70 1.18 2.86
C PRO A 6 -10.11 0.74 1.51
N VAL A 7 -10.87 -0.08 0.79
CA VAL A 7 -10.51 -0.48 -0.58
C VAL A 7 -11.05 0.55 -1.56
N ASN A 8 -10.17 1.16 -2.36
CA ASN A 8 -10.57 1.98 -3.49
C ASN A 8 -10.83 1.07 -4.71
N PRO A 9 -12.10 0.95 -5.17
CA PRO A 9 -12.44 0.07 -6.28
C PRO A 9 -11.82 0.51 -7.62
N ASN A 10 -11.42 1.77 -7.78
CA ASN A 10 -10.74 2.23 -8.99
C ASN A 10 -9.30 1.68 -9.11
N LEU A 11 -8.74 1.14 -8.02
CA LEU A 11 -7.43 0.52 -8.00
C LEU A 11 -7.49 -1.00 -8.18
N THR A 12 -8.69 -1.58 -8.12
CA THR A 12 -8.94 -3.01 -8.26
C THR A 12 -9.55 -3.33 -9.64
N TRP A 13 -9.22 -4.50 -10.18
CA TRP A 13 -9.89 -5.02 -11.38
C TRP A 13 -11.16 -5.81 -11.03
N ASP A 14 -11.28 -6.24 -9.77
CA ASP A 14 -12.37 -7.05 -9.26
C ASP A 14 -13.09 -6.24 -8.17
N TYR A 15 -14.37 -6.00 -8.41
CA TYR A 15 -15.27 -5.30 -7.49
C TYR A 15 -15.56 -6.14 -6.23
N MET A 16 -15.16 -7.42 -6.19
CA MET A 16 -15.30 -8.30 -5.03
C MET A 16 -14.12 -8.21 -4.03
N ILE A 17 -13.05 -7.46 -4.34
CA ILE A 17 -11.97 -7.25 -3.36
C ILE A 17 -12.50 -6.34 -2.24
N THR A 18 -12.79 -6.95 -1.10
CA THR A 18 -13.27 -6.28 0.10
C THR A 18 -12.13 -6.01 1.08
N GLU A 19 -12.36 -5.13 2.05
CA GLU A 19 -11.42 -4.90 3.15
C GLU A 19 -11.05 -6.20 3.90
N ARG A 20 -12.00 -7.15 3.99
CA ARG A 20 -11.76 -8.46 4.61
C ARG A 20 -10.73 -9.28 3.84
N ALA A 21 -10.68 -9.14 2.52
CA ALA A 21 -9.70 -9.83 1.67
C ALA A 21 -8.26 -9.37 1.96
N LEU A 22 -8.07 -8.16 2.50
CA LEU A 22 -6.75 -7.65 2.91
C LEU A 22 -6.15 -8.37 4.13
N ASN A 23 -6.87 -9.33 4.74
CA ASN A 23 -6.28 -10.23 5.73
C ASN A 23 -5.36 -11.28 5.09
N ASP A 24 -5.52 -11.56 3.80
CA ASP A 24 -4.58 -12.37 3.04
C ASP A 24 -3.35 -11.53 2.66
N GLU A 25 -2.16 -12.03 2.96
CA GLU A 25 -0.92 -11.28 2.74
C GLU A 25 -0.64 -11.00 1.26
N LYS A 26 -1.01 -11.92 0.35
CA LYS A 26 -0.79 -11.73 -1.10
C LYS A 26 -1.72 -10.65 -1.64
N ILE A 27 -2.98 -10.66 -1.22
CA ILE A 27 -3.95 -9.62 -1.61
C ILE A 27 -3.51 -8.27 -1.04
N LEU A 28 -3.03 -8.24 0.20
CA LEU A 28 -2.53 -7.02 0.83
C LEU A 28 -1.31 -6.46 0.09
N THR A 29 -0.29 -7.26 -0.21
CA THR A 29 0.91 -6.76 -0.91
C THR A 29 0.59 -6.31 -2.33
N TRP A 30 -0.31 -7.01 -3.03
CA TRP A 30 -0.82 -6.57 -4.32
C TRP A 30 -1.53 -5.22 -4.21
N TYR A 31 -2.47 -5.08 -3.26
CA TYR A 31 -3.25 -3.84 -3.08
C TYR A 31 -2.36 -2.65 -2.69
N LEU A 32 -1.43 -2.85 -1.74
CA LEU A 32 -0.44 -1.83 -1.38
C LEU A 32 0.41 -1.42 -2.60
N SER A 33 0.84 -2.38 -3.42
CA SER A 33 1.60 -2.07 -4.64
C SER A 33 0.82 -1.18 -5.60
N ARG A 34 -0.50 -1.40 -5.72
CA ARG A 34 -1.41 -0.59 -6.53
C ARG A 34 -1.58 0.81 -5.97
N VAL A 35 -1.88 0.94 -4.68
CA VAL A 35 -2.05 2.25 -4.02
C VAL A 35 -0.78 3.09 -4.13
N LEU A 36 0.39 2.49 -3.89
CA LEU A 36 1.66 3.23 -3.92
C LEU A 36 2.15 3.59 -5.34
N SER A 37 1.64 2.92 -6.37
CA SER A 37 2.01 3.18 -7.77
C SER A 37 1.01 4.07 -8.51
N HIS A 38 -0.28 3.93 -8.21
CA HIS A 38 -1.38 4.52 -9.00
C HIS A 38 -2.42 5.24 -8.14
N GLY A 39 -2.34 5.12 -6.81
CA GLY A 39 -3.26 5.79 -5.90
C GLY A 39 -3.06 7.30 -5.89
N THR A 40 -4.12 7.99 -5.49
CA THR A 40 -4.07 9.42 -5.20
C THR A 40 -3.44 9.69 -3.83
N SER A 41 -3.12 10.96 -3.55
CA SER A 41 -2.68 11.36 -2.21
C SER A 41 -3.71 11.04 -1.11
N LYS A 42 -5.01 11.00 -1.44
CA LYS A 42 -6.06 10.60 -0.51
C LYS A 42 -5.97 9.10 -0.20
N ASP A 43 -5.77 8.26 -1.22
CA ASP A 43 -5.66 6.81 -1.06
C ASP A 43 -4.47 6.45 -0.17
N VAL A 44 -3.31 7.06 -0.43
CA VAL A 44 -2.10 6.87 0.38
C VAL A 44 -2.34 7.23 1.84
N LYS A 45 -3.06 8.34 2.12
CA LYS A 45 -3.33 8.79 3.50
C LYS A 45 -4.20 7.82 4.30
N THR A 46 -4.91 6.91 3.65
CA THR A 46 -5.67 5.87 4.34
C THR A 46 -4.79 4.72 4.86
N LEU A 47 -3.54 4.63 4.38
CA LEU A 47 -2.59 3.62 4.77
C LEU A 47 -1.72 4.08 5.95
N PRO A 48 -1.61 3.29 7.03
CA PRO A 48 -0.63 3.57 8.08
C PRO A 48 0.80 3.53 7.52
N LEU A 49 1.60 4.57 7.77
CA LEU A 49 3.00 4.62 7.31
C LEU A 49 3.84 3.45 7.84
N THR A 50 3.57 2.97 9.05
CA THR A 50 4.20 1.79 9.64
C THR A 50 3.92 0.52 8.84
N LEU A 51 2.72 0.41 8.28
CA LEU A 51 2.35 -0.70 7.40
C LEU A 51 3.11 -0.63 6.08
N ILE A 52 3.14 0.56 5.46
CA ILE A 52 3.92 0.77 4.23
C ILE A 52 5.38 0.41 4.47
N LYS A 53 5.99 0.91 5.56
CA LYS A 53 7.38 0.60 5.93
C LYS A 53 7.62 -0.90 6.11
N LYS A 54 6.70 -1.61 6.78
CA LYS A 54 6.78 -3.06 7.01
C LYS A 54 6.73 -3.85 5.70
N TYR A 55 5.84 -3.45 4.78
CA TYR A 55 5.58 -4.23 3.57
C TYR A 55 6.40 -3.79 2.37
N LEU A 56 6.96 -2.58 2.35
CA LEU A 56 7.71 -2.02 1.22
C LEU A 56 8.72 -3.00 0.59
N PRO A 57 9.55 -3.75 1.36
CA PRO A 57 10.50 -4.71 0.78
C PRO A 57 9.86 -5.90 0.06
N LYS A 58 8.57 -6.16 0.33
CA LYS A 58 7.79 -7.27 -0.25
C LYS A 58 6.89 -6.83 -1.41
N LEU A 59 6.82 -5.52 -1.71
CA LEU A 59 5.93 -4.99 -2.73
C LEU A 59 6.54 -5.15 -4.12
N THR A 60 5.70 -5.51 -5.08
CA THR A 60 6.07 -5.57 -6.50
C THR A 60 5.91 -4.17 -7.10
N LEU A 61 6.94 -3.33 -6.93
CA LEU A 61 6.98 -1.96 -7.41
C LEU A 61 8.02 -1.79 -8.51
N SER A 62 7.81 -0.81 -9.40
CA SER A 62 8.88 -0.35 -10.28
C SER A 62 9.99 0.31 -9.45
N LYS A 63 11.24 0.23 -9.94
CA LYS A 63 12.40 0.77 -9.24
C LYS A 63 12.26 2.27 -8.87
N PRO A 64 11.72 3.15 -9.74
CA PRO A 64 11.51 4.56 -9.38
C PRO A 64 10.53 4.72 -8.21
N VAL A 65 9.40 4.01 -8.25
CA VAL A 65 8.36 4.08 -7.20
C VAL A 65 8.90 3.55 -5.88
N PHE A 66 9.59 2.40 -5.90
CA PHE A 66 10.23 1.85 -4.71
C PHE A 66 11.23 2.83 -4.08
N ASN A 67 12.10 3.44 -4.90
CA ASN A 67 13.10 4.38 -4.42
C ASN A 67 12.47 5.64 -3.82
N PHE A 68 11.41 6.16 -4.44
CA PHE A 68 10.65 7.28 -3.90
C PHE A 68 10.11 6.96 -2.50
N TRP A 69 9.42 5.83 -2.33
CA TRP A 69 8.85 5.45 -1.03
C TRP A 69 9.92 5.16 0.02
N LYS A 70 11.03 4.54 -0.37
CA LYS A 70 12.17 4.31 0.51
C LYS A 70 12.75 5.63 1.02
N TRP A 71 12.96 6.60 0.13
CA TRP A 71 13.43 7.95 0.49
C TRP A 71 12.41 8.67 1.39
N TYR A 72 11.14 8.70 1.00
CA TYR A 72 10.09 9.38 1.75
C TYR A 72 9.98 8.86 3.20
N LEU A 73 9.98 7.54 3.37
CA LEU A 73 9.91 6.92 4.70
C LEU A 73 11.17 7.15 5.54
N SER A 74 12.33 7.34 4.91
CA SER A 74 13.57 7.71 5.62
C SER A 74 13.53 9.14 6.16
N TYR A 75 12.78 10.03 5.51
CA TYR A 75 12.63 11.42 5.91
C TYR A 75 11.56 11.62 7.00
N VAL A 76 10.43 10.90 6.89
CA VAL A 76 9.27 11.07 7.78
C VAL A 76 9.38 10.26 9.08
N HIS A 77 10.17 9.18 9.10
CA HIS A 77 10.45 8.39 10.31
C HIS A 77 11.96 8.08 10.44
N PRO A 78 12.78 9.09 10.78
CA PRO A 78 14.15 8.87 11.21
C PRO A 78 14.10 8.22 12.60
N HIS A 79 14.34 6.90 12.62
CA HIS A 79 14.54 6.03 13.80
C HIS A 79 13.67 6.28 15.04
#